data_AF-A0A1Q9JQW1-F1
#
_entry.id   AF-A0A1Q9JQW1-F1
#
_cell.length_a   1.000
_cell.length_b   1.000
_cell.length_c   1.000
_cell.angle_alpha   90.00
_cell.angle_beta   90.00
_cell.angle_gamma   90.00
#
_symmetry.space_group_name_H-M   'P 1'
#
loop_
_entity.id
_entity.type
_entity.pdbx_description
1 polymer ?
#
loop_
_entity_poly.entity_id
_entity_poly.type
_entity_poly.pdbx_seq_one_letter_code
_entity_poly.pdbx_strand_id
1 'polypeptide(L)'
;MIAENIQLLRKRAGLTQEEVADIAGTSRQTFSKWETGESVPDVLACDKMANAFGVTLDDLLHYDEKANLLPFPPKGKHLFGTVTVGTRGQIVLPKKAREIFHIEGGDSIVVLGDETQGIALLKAEEMMEFIQKALKKGNEEM
;
A
#
# COMPACT_ATOMS: atom_id res chain seq x y z
N MET A 1 0.16 -16.67 -10.82
CA MET A 1 0.60 -15.99 -12.08
C MET A 1 -0.14 -14.67 -12.21
N ILE A 2 0.39 -13.69 -12.97
CA ILE A 2 -0.22 -12.34 -13.13
C ILE A 2 -1.73 -12.37 -13.44
N ALA A 3 -2.20 -13.33 -14.24
CA ALA A 3 -3.62 -13.53 -14.57
C ALA A 3 -4.52 -13.69 -13.33
N GLU A 4 -4.09 -14.51 -12.37
CA GLU A 4 -4.80 -14.75 -11.11
C GLU A 4 -4.83 -13.47 -10.25
N ASN A 5 -3.71 -12.74 -10.23
CA ASN A 5 -3.60 -11.48 -9.48
C ASN A 5 -4.53 -10.41 -10.06
N ILE A 6 -4.56 -10.25 -11.38
CA ILE A 6 -5.48 -9.31 -12.06
C ILE A 6 -6.92 -9.63 -11.71
N GLN A 7 -7.31 -10.91 -11.80
CA GLN A 7 -8.68 -11.32 -11.51
C GLN A 7 -9.06 -11.08 -10.04
N LEU A 8 -8.14 -11.40 -9.12
CA LEU A 8 -8.33 -11.18 -7.69
C LEU A 8 -8.48 -9.69 -7.36
N LEU A 9 -7.55 -8.87 -7.84
CA LEU A 9 -7.51 -7.43 -7.59
C LEU A 9 -8.73 -6.72 -8.16
N ARG A 10 -9.15 -7.08 -9.38
CA ARG A 10 -10.38 -6.55 -9.97
C ARG A 10 -11.59 -6.86 -9.09
N LYS A 11 -11.76 -8.11 -8.66
CA LYS A 11 -12.90 -8.52 -7.81
C LYS A 11 -12.90 -7.77 -6.47
N ARG A 12 -11.73 -7.57 -5.87
CA ARG A 12 -11.58 -6.78 -4.63
C ARG A 12 -11.91 -5.31 -4.81
N ALA A 13 -11.55 -4.73 -5.96
CA ALA A 13 -11.90 -3.36 -6.31
C ALA A 13 -13.39 -3.19 -6.69
N GLY A 14 -14.15 -4.29 -6.78
CA GLY A 14 -15.57 -4.26 -7.16
C GLY A 14 -15.82 -3.92 -8.63
N LEU A 15 -14.79 -4.01 -9.47
CA LEU A 15 -14.85 -3.61 -10.89
C LEU A 15 -15.25 -4.79 -11.78
N THR A 16 -15.98 -4.51 -12.86
CA THR A 16 -16.30 -5.43 -13.94
C THR A 16 -15.12 -5.57 -14.91
N GLN A 17 -15.09 -6.63 -15.71
CA GLN A 17 -14.07 -6.80 -16.76
C GLN A 17 -14.12 -5.67 -17.80
N GLU A 18 -15.30 -5.10 -18.03
CA GLU A 18 -15.50 -4.01 -19.00
C GLU A 18 -14.92 -2.70 -18.48
N GLU A 19 -15.21 -2.34 -17.23
CA GLU A 19 -14.64 -1.15 -16.60
C GLU A 19 -13.10 -1.20 -16.56
N VAL A 20 -12.50 -2.34 -16.22
CA VAL A 20 -11.04 -2.45 -16.22
C VAL A 20 -10.46 -2.45 -17.63
N ALA A 21 -11.16 -3.02 -18.62
CA ALA A 21 -10.73 -2.97 -20.01
C ALA A 21 -10.66 -1.51 -20.50
N ASP A 22 -11.69 -0.72 -20.21
CA ASP A 22 -11.73 0.71 -20.53
C ASP A 22 -10.58 1.47 -19.86
N ILE A 23 -10.36 1.22 -18.56
CA ILE A 23 -9.25 1.83 -17.81
C ILE A 23 -7.90 1.44 -18.41
N ALA A 24 -7.69 0.17 -18.73
CA ALA A 24 -6.45 -0.31 -19.32
C ALA A 24 -6.25 0.22 -20.76
N GLY A 25 -7.32 0.67 -21.43
CA GLY A 25 -7.30 1.12 -22.82
C GLY A 25 -7.28 -0.06 -23.79
N THR A 26 -8.01 -1.13 -23.48
CA THR A 26 -8.10 -2.36 -24.26
C THR A 26 -9.56 -2.79 -24.45
N SER A 27 -9.79 -3.86 -25.23
CA SER A 27 -11.13 -4.43 -25.37
C SER A 27 -11.46 -5.39 -24.22
N ARG A 28 -12.75 -5.51 -23.87
CA ARG A 28 -13.25 -6.53 -22.91
C ARG A 28 -12.78 -7.94 -23.26
N GLN A 29 -12.71 -8.27 -24.56
CA GLN A 29 -12.25 -9.57 -25.04
C GLN A 29 -10.75 -9.77 -24.74
N THR A 30 -9.93 -8.75 -24.97
CA THR A 30 -8.50 -8.78 -24.64
C THR A 30 -8.29 -8.91 -23.13
N PHE A 31 -9.03 -8.14 -22.33
CA PHE A 31 -8.95 -8.23 -20.87
C PHE A 31 -9.35 -9.62 -20.35
N SER A 32 -10.38 -10.24 -20.94
CA SER A 32 -10.75 -11.62 -20.60
C SER A 32 -9.60 -12.60 -20.85
N LYS A 33 -8.82 -12.43 -21.92
CA LYS A 33 -7.65 -13.26 -22.21
C LYS A 33 -6.51 -13.04 -21.21
N TRP A 34 -6.41 -11.86 -20.61
CA TRP A 34 -5.46 -11.60 -19.53
C TRP A 34 -5.86 -12.34 -18.25
N GLU A 35 -7.14 -12.36 -17.88
CA GLU A 35 -7.62 -13.10 -16.71
C GLU A 35 -7.56 -14.62 -16.89
N THR A 36 -7.66 -15.14 -18.12
CA THR A 36 -7.51 -16.58 -18.39
C THR A 36 -6.07 -17.02 -18.59
N GLY A 37 -5.12 -16.08 -18.66
CA GLY A 37 -3.71 -16.38 -18.92
C GLY A 37 -3.36 -16.72 -20.37
N GLU A 38 -4.31 -16.54 -21.30
CA GLU A 38 -4.09 -16.73 -22.74
C GLU A 38 -3.18 -15.65 -23.35
N SER A 39 -3.14 -14.47 -22.75
CA SER A 39 -2.23 -13.39 -23.13
C SER A 39 -1.83 -12.58 -21.91
N VAL A 40 -0.79 -11.76 -22.06
CA VAL A 40 -0.31 -10.88 -20.99
C VAL A 40 -0.53 -9.41 -21.34
N PRO A 41 -0.91 -8.56 -20.36
CA PRO A 41 -0.98 -7.12 -20.54
C PRO A 41 0.41 -6.53 -20.80
N ASP A 42 0.45 -5.42 -21.52
CA ASP A 42 1.66 -4.61 -21.62
C ASP A 42 1.89 -3.79 -20.34
N VAL A 43 3.07 -3.16 -20.25
CA VAL A 43 3.47 -2.39 -19.07
C VAL A 43 2.54 -1.20 -18.80
N LEU A 44 1.97 -0.57 -19.84
CA LEU A 44 1.08 0.58 -19.68
C LEU A 44 -0.28 0.14 -19.12
N ALA A 45 -0.83 -0.97 -19.61
CA ALA A 45 -2.03 -1.58 -19.07
C ALA A 45 -1.82 -2.00 -17.61
N CYS A 46 -0.66 -2.59 -17.29
CA CYS A 46 -0.31 -2.93 -15.91
C CYS A 46 -0.27 -1.71 -14.98
N ASP A 47 0.33 -0.60 -15.39
CA ASP A 47 0.38 0.63 -14.58
C ASP A 47 -1.03 1.20 -14.34
N LYS A 48 -1.86 1.28 -15.38
CA LYS A 48 -3.25 1.74 -15.25
C LYS A 48 -4.08 0.85 -14.33
N MET A 49 -3.94 -0.46 -14.45
CA MET A 49 -4.60 -1.43 -13.57
C MET A 49 -4.13 -1.31 -12.12
N ALA A 50 -2.83 -1.22 -11.88
CA ALA A 50 -2.29 -1.05 -10.53
C ALA A 50 -2.86 0.21 -9.85
N ASN A 51 -2.93 1.33 -10.58
CA ASN A 51 -3.55 2.55 -10.10
C ASN A 51 -5.05 2.38 -9.81
N ALA A 52 -5.80 1.71 -10.69
CA ALA A 52 -7.24 1.47 -10.50
C ALA A 52 -7.55 0.54 -9.31
N PHE A 53 -6.68 -0.44 -9.07
CA PHE A 53 -6.81 -1.37 -7.95
C PHE A 53 -6.26 -0.80 -6.63
N GLY A 54 -5.60 0.36 -6.66
CA GLY A 54 -5.00 0.99 -5.49
C GLY A 54 -3.77 0.27 -4.93
N VAL A 55 -3.08 -0.53 -5.76
CA VAL A 55 -1.89 -1.31 -5.39
C VAL A 55 -0.66 -0.84 -6.16
N THR A 56 0.53 -1.33 -5.79
CA THR A 56 1.74 -1.07 -6.60
C THR A 56 1.83 -2.02 -7.79
N LEU A 57 2.65 -1.67 -8.79
CA LEU A 57 2.93 -2.55 -9.92
C LEU A 57 3.59 -3.86 -9.46
N ASP A 58 4.46 -3.81 -8.45
CA ASP A 58 5.10 -5.01 -7.89
C ASP A 58 4.06 -5.95 -7.26
N ASP A 59 3.11 -5.38 -6.51
CA ASP A 59 1.98 -6.13 -5.94
C ASP A 59 1.13 -6.79 -7.04
N LEU A 60 0.87 -6.08 -8.15
CA LEU A 60 0.12 -6.65 -9.28
C LEU A 60 0.84 -7.88 -9.88
N LEU A 61 2.17 -7.82 -10.01
CA LEU A 61 2.97 -8.85 -10.69
C LEU A 61 3.30 -10.06 -9.80
N HIS A 62 3.65 -9.81 -8.54
CA HIS A 62 4.29 -10.82 -7.67
C HIS A 62 3.44 -11.26 -6.47
N TYR A 63 2.15 -10.93 -6.43
CA TYR A 63 1.32 -11.30 -5.28
C TYR A 63 1.19 -12.82 -5.07
N ASP A 64 1.39 -13.23 -3.82
CA ASP A 64 1.06 -14.56 -3.31
C ASP A 64 -0.02 -14.41 -2.22
N GLU A 65 -1.23 -14.88 -2.53
CA GLU A 65 -2.39 -14.82 -1.62
C GLU A 65 -2.20 -15.70 -0.37
N LYS A 66 -1.40 -16.76 -0.47
CA LYS A 66 -1.18 -17.71 0.65
C LYS A 66 -0.16 -17.21 1.66
N ALA A 67 0.72 -16.30 1.26
CA ALA A 67 1.77 -15.76 2.10
C ALA A 67 1.34 -14.53 2.94
N ASN A 68 0.21 -13.90 2.61
CA ASN A 68 -0.17 -12.61 3.18
C ASN A 68 -1.37 -12.72 4.13
N LEU A 69 -1.13 -12.53 5.42
CA LEU A 69 -2.12 -12.57 6.52
C LEU A 69 -3.12 -11.39 6.52
N LEU A 70 -2.90 -10.36 5.69
CA LEU A 70 -3.68 -9.11 5.69
C LEU A 70 -3.88 -8.57 4.26
N PRO A 71 -4.94 -7.79 4.01
CA PRO A 71 -5.20 -7.18 2.70
C PRO A 71 -4.11 -6.19 2.28
N PHE A 72 -4.02 -5.90 0.98
CA PHE A 72 -3.05 -4.95 0.42
C PHE A 72 -3.10 -3.62 1.17
N PRO A 73 -1.97 -3.10 1.66
CA PRO A 73 -1.94 -1.72 2.08
C PRO A 73 -2.17 -0.84 0.84
N PRO A 74 -3.03 0.20 0.91
CA PRO A 74 -3.23 1.13 -0.20
C PRO A 74 -1.93 1.71 -0.72
N LYS A 75 -1.90 2.21 -1.96
CA LYS A 75 -0.72 2.90 -2.54
C LYS A 75 -0.10 3.89 -1.53
N GLY A 76 1.20 3.73 -1.27
CA GLY A 76 1.96 4.54 -0.30
C GLY A 76 1.79 4.13 1.18
N LYS A 77 0.99 3.11 1.47
CA LYS A 77 0.93 2.43 2.78
C LYS A 77 1.73 1.14 2.69
N HIS A 78 2.29 0.72 3.81
CA HIS A 78 3.12 -0.48 3.86
C HIS A 78 2.74 -1.35 5.05
N LEU A 79 2.70 -2.66 4.82
CA LEU A 79 2.62 -3.69 5.85
C LEU A 79 3.96 -4.43 5.88
N PHE A 80 4.64 -4.42 7.02
CA PHE A 80 5.96 -5.06 7.17
C PHE A 80 5.90 -6.44 7.85
N GLY A 81 4.70 -7.03 7.91
CA GLY A 81 4.42 -8.25 8.66
C GLY A 81 4.23 -7.98 10.16
N THR A 82 4.34 -9.04 10.95
CA THR A 82 4.28 -8.95 12.42
C THR A 82 5.70 -8.91 13.01
N VAL A 83 5.85 -8.22 14.13
CA VAL A 83 7.08 -8.21 14.94
C VAL A 83 6.74 -8.57 16.37
N THR A 84 7.65 -9.27 17.04
CA THR A 84 7.47 -9.69 18.44
C THR A 84 8.13 -8.69 19.37
N VAL A 85 7.49 -8.42 20.51
CA VAL A 85 8.07 -7.62 21.58
C VAL A 85 9.10 -8.45 22.33
N GLY A 86 10.33 -7.95 22.42
CA GLY A 86 11.40 -8.60 23.19
C GLY A 86 11.15 -8.53 24.70
N THR A 87 11.93 -9.29 25.47
CA THR A 87 11.78 -9.39 26.95
C THR A 87 11.90 -8.07 27.71
N ARG A 88 12.54 -7.06 27.09
CA ARG A 88 12.68 -5.70 27.64
C ARG A 88 11.66 -4.71 27.07
N GLY A 89 10.56 -5.20 26.49
CA GLY A 89 9.56 -4.34 25.85
C GLY A 89 10.02 -3.73 24.51
N GLN A 90 11.12 -4.24 23.93
CA GLN A 90 11.72 -3.66 22.73
C GLN A 90 11.01 -4.16 21.47
N ILE A 91 10.65 -3.24 20.58
CA ILE A 91 10.14 -3.55 19.24
C ILE A 91 11.25 -3.23 18.24
N VAL A 92 11.64 -4.22 17.43
CA VAL A 92 12.65 -4.03 16.39
C VAL A 92 11.95 -3.67 15.08
N LEU A 93 12.24 -2.49 14.55
CA LEU A 93 11.71 -2.09 13.25
C LEU A 93 12.37 -2.90 12.12
N PRO A 94 11.57 -3.54 11.24
CA PRO A 94 12.09 -4.24 10.07
C PRO A 94 13.00 -3.34 9.23
N LYS A 95 14.06 -3.91 8.65
CA LYS A 95 15.02 -3.17 7.82
C LYS A 95 14.32 -2.37 6.71
N LYS A 96 13.37 -2.99 6.00
CA LYS A 96 12.57 -2.35 4.94
C LYS A 96 11.79 -1.13 5.43
N ALA A 97 11.24 -1.17 6.65
CA ALA A 97 10.56 -0.02 7.24
C ALA A 97 11.52 1.12 7.53
N ARG A 98 12.71 0.80 8.08
CA ARG A 98 13.76 1.79 8.33
C ARG A 98 14.25 2.47 7.05
N GLU A 99 14.43 1.70 5.97
CA GLU A 99 14.85 2.23 4.68
C GLU A 99 13.79 3.13 4.03
N ILE A 100 12.53 2.69 4.02
CA ILE A 100 11.42 3.43 3.39
C ILE A 100 11.10 4.74 4.13
N PHE A 101 11.15 4.72 5.47
CA PHE A 101 10.85 5.89 6.29
C PHE A 101 12.10 6.64 6.76
N HIS A 102 13.27 6.32 6.21
CA HIS A 102 14.54 6.97 6.54
C HIS A 102 14.79 7.08 8.05
N ILE A 103 14.59 5.96 8.77
CA ILE A 103 14.79 5.87 10.22
C ILE A 103 16.18 5.30 10.51
N GLU A 104 17.03 6.13 11.09
CA GLU A 104 18.43 5.81 11.39
C GLU A 104 18.71 5.75 12.90
N GLY A 105 19.88 5.20 13.25
CA GLY A 105 20.32 5.15 14.64
C GLY A 105 20.60 6.56 15.15
N GLY A 106 19.87 6.98 16.18
CA GLY A 106 19.94 8.33 16.74
C GLY A 106 18.71 9.19 16.45
N ASP A 107 17.84 8.76 15.53
CA ASP A 107 16.58 9.44 15.27
C ASP A 107 15.66 9.42 16.51
N SER A 108 15.02 10.56 16.76
CA SER A 108 13.98 10.66 17.78
C SER A 108 12.62 10.31 17.18
N ILE A 109 11.97 9.29 17.74
CA ILE A 109 10.64 8.82 17.33
C ILE A 109 9.63 9.19 18.41
N VAL A 110 8.53 9.81 17.98
CA VAL A 110 7.34 10.06 18.79
C VAL A 110 6.50 8.79 18.81
N VAL A 111 6.13 8.38 20.03
CA VAL A 111 5.21 7.26 20.26
C VAL A 111 3.87 7.84 20.70
N LEU A 112 2.83 7.60 19.90
CA LEU A 112 1.45 7.99 20.20
C LEU A 112 0.65 6.74 20.58
N GLY A 113 -0.33 6.89 21.46
CA GLY A 113 -1.20 5.81 21.89
C GLY A 113 -2.65 6.26 22.03
N ASP A 114 -3.55 5.40 21.57
CA ASP A 114 -5.00 5.50 21.73
C ASP A 114 -5.49 4.13 22.20
N GLU A 115 -6.27 4.07 23.28
CA GLU A 115 -6.69 2.79 23.89
C GLU A 115 -7.59 1.95 22.97
N THR A 116 -8.22 2.57 21.97
CA THR A 116 -9.11 1.91 21.01
C THR A 116 -8.44 1.64 19.66
N GLN A 117 -7.46 2.45 19.25
CA GLN A 117 -6.82 2.36 17.94
C GLN A 117 -5.40 1.77 17.98
N GLY A 118 -4.78 1.71 19.15
CA GLY A 118 -3.43 1.18 19.34
C GLY A 118 -2.34 2.26 19.34
N ILE A 119 -1.14 1.89 18.87
CA ILE A 119 0.06 2.72 18.95
C ILE A 119 0.49 3.17 17.55
N ALA A 120 0.91 4.42 17.41
CA ALA A 120 1.52 4.95 16.20
C ALA A 120 2.94 5.48 16.48
N LEU A 121 3.82 5.36 15.48
CA LEU A 121 5.20 5.81 15.52
C LEU A 121 5.45 6.81 14.40
N LEU A 122 6.06 7.96 14.73
CA LEU A 122 6.35 9.04 13.79
C LEU A 122 7.71 9.65 14.10
N LYS A 123 8.46 10.13 13.12
CA LYS A 123 9.67 10.92 13.40
C LYS A 123 9.27 12.22 14.10
N ALA A 124 10.04 12.64 15.09
CA ALA A 124 9.76 13.88 15.83
C ALA A 124 9.75 15.12 14.91
N GLU A 125 10.65 15.17 13.93
CA GLU A 125 10.73 16.25 12.94
C GLU A 125 9.46 16.34 12.08
N GLU A 126 9.00 15.20 11.55
CA GLU A 126 7.77 15.12 10.75
C GLU A 126 6.53 15.52 11.55
N MET A 127 6.47 15.12 12.83
CA MET A 127 5.39 15.51 13.74
C MET A 127 5.35 17.04 13.93
N MET A 128 6.51 17.67 14.14
CA MET A 128 6.61 19.12 14.30
C MET A 128 6.18 19.86 13.04
N GLU A 129 6.57 19.38 11.85
CA GLU A 129 6.09 19.94 10.59
C GLU A 129 4.57 19.83 10.45
N PHE A 130 3.99 18.69 10.84
CA PHE A 130 2.56 18.46 10.79
C PHE A 130 1.81 19.44 11.72
N ILE A 131 2.26 19.59 12.97
CA ILE A 131 1.68 20.54 13.93
C ILE A 131 1.77 21.98 13.39
N GLN A 132 2.92 22.39 12.85
CA GLN A 132 3.07 23.74 12.29
C GLN A 132 2.12 24.00 11.12
N LYS A 133 1.96 23.02 10.22
CA LYS A 133 1.01 23.13 9.10
C LYS A 133 -0.43 23.22 9.60
N ALA A 134 -0.80 22.45 10.62
CA ALA A 134 -2.14 22.49 11.22
C ALA A 134 -2.44 23.84 11.89
N LEU A 135 -1.49 24.38 12.66
CA LEU A 135 -1.62 25.69 13.32
C LEU A 135 -1.73 26.84 12.31
N LYS A 136 -1.02 26.78 11.18
CA LYS A 136 -1.10 27.81 10.13
C LYS A 136 -2.46 27.83 9.43
N LYS A 137 -3.03 26.65 9.11
CA LYS A 137 -4.35 26.56 8.46
C LYS A 137 -5.48 27.14 9.31
N GLY A 138 -5.42 26.96 10.64
CA GLY A 138 -6.43 27.51 11.55
C GLY A 138 -6.47 29.04 11.60
N ASN A 139 -5.41 29.74 11.16
CA ASN A 139 -5.37 31.19 11.11
C ASN A 139 -5.80 31.78 9.75
N GLU A 140 -5.89 30.97 8.68
CA GLU A 140 -6.33 31.42 7.35
C GLU A 140 -7.85 31.29 7.16
N GLU A 141 -8.53 30.53 8.03
CA GLU A 141 -9.99 30.31 8.01
C GLU A 141 -10.76 31.23 8.99
N MET A 142 -10.12 32.26 9.56
CA MET A 142 -10.71 33.21 10.52
C MET A 142 -10.70 34.66 10.05
#